data_AF-A0A540NFS0-F1
#
_entry.id   AF-A0A540NFS0-F1
#
_cell.length_a   1.000
_cell.length_b   1.000
_cell.length_c   1.000
_cell.angle_alpha   90.00
_cell.angle_beta   90.00
_cell.angle_gamma   90.00
#
_symmetry.space_group_name_H-M   'P 1'
#
loop_
_entity.id
_entity.type
_entity.pdbx_description
1 polymer ?
#
loop_
_entity_poly.entity_id
_entity_poly.type
_entity_poly.pdbx_seq_one_letter_code
_entity_poly.pdbx_strand_id
1 'polypeptide(L)'
;MSNTNPEYVHIKCSSNRKYLKKAPEKGTPWILAAAEQPVEDRNQPTCTLFKLEPSGKEYHDNDKVRLVHVQSGLYVRPITEGKFESCLGVVTEENSLSSFVLKADTNDKYLCYQLDVESGTNEILRFSEENSNSRFIKFTTEKPNNEDYADKNYVHIKCSYNGHYLRRVNQNRRLILAAAIDRNENIDNWECTLFKIESVGNPDGSDRITRCRLIHLQSGLYTMINGNFDLCLGGKTPHPDNLDVYTLSSLPLSS
;
A
#
# COMPACT_ATOMS: atom_id res chain seq x y z
N MET A 1 -2.02 -27.09 -10.19
CA MET A 1 -1.25 -26.29 -11.16
C MET A 1 -2.24 -25.45 -11.94
N SER A 2 -1.88 -24.20 -12.25
CA SER A 2 -2.64 -23.38 -13.19
C SER A 2 -2.51 -23.94 -14.62
N ASN A 3 -3.53 -23.73 -15.44
CA ASN A 3 -3.56 -24.07 -16.84
C ASN A 3 -2.90 -23.01 -17.73
N THR A 4 -2.77 -21.76 -17.26
CA THR A 4 -2.26 -20.63 -18.05
C THR A 4 -0.83 -20.23 -17.72
N ASN A 5 -0.35 -20.44 -16.49
CA ASN A 5 1.04 -20.18 -16.13
C ASN A 5 1.56 -21.25 -15.14
N PRO A 6 2.64 -21.99 -15.47
CA PRO A 6 3.18 -23.03 -14.60
C PRO A 6 3.73 -22.53 -13.26
N GLU A 7 4.03 -21.24 -13.12
CA GLU A 7 4.47 -20.63 -11.86
C GLU A 7 3.33 -20.44 -10.85
N TYR A 8 2.07 -20.55 -11.28
CA TYR A 8 0.91 -20.37 -10.43
C TYR A 8 0.24 -21.68 -10.06
N VAL A 9 -0.32 -21.67 -8.86
CA VAL A 9 -1.02 -22.81 -8.29
C VAL A 9 -2.40 -22.39 -7.79
N HIS A 10 -3.31 -23.35 -7.83
CA HIS A 10 -4.53 -23.31 -7.05
C HIS A 10 -4.31 -24.13 -5.79
N ILE A 11 -4.71 -23.59 -4.65
CA ILE A 11 -4.70 -24.32 -3.39
C ILE A 11 -6.13 -24.74 -3.07
N LYS A 12 -6.32 -26.02 -2.77
CA LYS A 12 -7.62 -26.61 -2.49
C LYS A 12 -7.62 -27.20 -1.09
N CYS A 13 -8.59 -26.82 -0.28
CA CYS A 13 -8.78 -27.40 1.04
C CYS A 13 -9.23 -28.86 0.89
N SER A 14 -8.56 -29.78 1.58
CA SER A 14 -8.81 -31.21 1.48
C SER A 14 -10.16 -31.62 2.08
N SER A 15 -10.63 -30.91 3.11
CA SER A 15 -11.85 -31.25 3.84
C SER A 15 -13.12 -30.87 3.08
N ASN A 16 -13.25 -29.62 2.66
CA ASN A 16 -14.45 -29.11 2.00
C ASN A 16 -14.34 -29.12 0.46
N ARG A 17 -13.19 -29.52 -0.09
CA ARG A 17 -12.90 -29.56 -1.53
C ARG A 17 -13.05 -28.20 -2.24
N LYS A 18 -12.99 -27.08 -1.51
CA LYS A 18 -13.07 -25.74 -2.10
C LYS A 18 -11.69 -25.14 -2.28
N TYR A 19 -11.56 -24.28 -3.28
CA TYR A 19 -10.35 -23.51 -3.57
C TYR A 19 -10.24 -22.31 -2.64
N LEU A 20 -9.00 -22.00 -2.28
CA LEU A 20 -8.66 -20.79 -1.53
C LEU A 20 -8.87 -19.57 -2.43
N LYS A 21 -9.46 -18.52 -1.87
CA LYS A 21 -9.61 -17.20 -2.50
C LYS A 21 -9.61 -16.10 -1.46
N LYS A 22 -9.35 -14.86 -1.86
CA LYS A 22 -9.58 -13.70 -0.98
C LYS A 22 -11.08 -13.55 -0.68
N ALA A 23 -11.40 -13.14 0.54
CA ALA A 23 -12.77 -12.80 0.91
C ALA A 23 -13.30 -11.70 -0.02
N PRO A 24 -14.55 -11.82 -0.52
CA PRO A 24 -15.10 -10.89 -1.51
C PRO A 24 -15.42 -9.51 -0.91
N GLU A 25 -15.53 -9.42 0.42
CA GLU A 25 -15.80 -8.17 1.10
C GLU A 25 -14.62 -7.21 0.95
N LYS A 26 -14.92 -6.01 0.47
CA LYS A 26 -13.91 -5.02 0.12
C LYS A 26 -13.12 -4.61 1.36
N GLY A 27 -11.81 -4.88 1.32
CA GLY A 27 -10.89 -4.53 2.38
C GLY A 27 -10.84 -5.51 3.56
N THR A 28 -11.49 -6.66 3.41
CA THR A 28 -11.26 -7.81 4.28
C THR A 28 -9.97 -8.53 3.85
N PRO A 29 -9.00 -8.76 4.76
CA PRO A 29 -7.72 -9.37 4.40
C PRO A 29 -7.80 -10.90 4.30
N TRP A 30 -8.91 -11.53 4.66
CA TRP A 30 -8.99 -12.98 4.85
C TRP A 30 -8.87 -13.79 3.55
N ILE A 31 -8.22 -14.94 3.66
CA ILE A 31 -8.27 -16.02 2.67
C ILE A 31 -9.26 -17.08 3.14
N LEU A 32 -10.20 -17.44 2.27
CA LEU A 32 -11.27 -18.40 2.54
C LEU A 32 -11.16 -19.61 1.62
N ALA A 33 -11.33 -20.82 2.16
CA ALA A 33 -11.55 -22.02 1.37
C ALA A 33 -13.02 -22.10 0.93
N ALA A 34 -13.41 -21.28 -0.05
CA ALA A 34 -14.82 -21.05 -0.40
C ALA A 34 -15.13 -21.04 -1.91
N ALA A 35 -14.14 -21.12 -2.81
CA ALA A 35 -14.40 -21.19 -4.24
C ALA A 35 -14.73 -22.62 -4.69
N GLU A 36 -15.80 -22.80 -5.47
CA GLU A 36 -16.17 -24.11 -6.03
C GLU A 36 -15.28 -24.51 -7.22
N GLN A 37 -14.79 -23.53 -7.98
CA GLN A 37 -14.00 -23.73 -9.18
C GLN A 37 -12.74 -22.84 -9.17
N PRO A 38 -11.66 -23.27 -9.85
CA PRO A 38 -10.50 -22.41 -10.06
C PRO A 38 -10.86 -21.25 -10.99
N VAL A 39 -10.40 -20.05 -10.63
CA VAL A 39 -10.50 -18.83 -11.43
C VAL A 39 -9.10 -18.27 -11.64
N GLU A 40 -8.71 -18.14 -12.91
CA GLU A 40 -7.37 -17.70 -13.34
C GLU A 40 -7.31 -16.24 -13.82
N ASP A 41 -8.47 -15.60 -14.01
CA ASP A 41 -8.51 -14.18 -14.36
C ASP A 41 -7.98 -13.34 -13.19
N ARG A 42 -6.82 -12.71 -13.42
CA ARG A 42 -6.09 -11.91 -12.43
C ARG A 42 -6.79 -10.59 -12.13
N ASN A 43 -7.73 -10.15 -12.95
CA ASN A 43 -8.50 -8.93 -12.71
C ASN A 43 -9.79 -9.18 -11.92
N GLN A 44 -10.17 -10.45 -11.72
CA GLN A 44 -11.37 -10.80 -10.97
C GLN A 44 -11.09 -10.90 -9.46
N PRO A 45 -11.92 -10.27 -8.59
CA PRO A 45 -11.80 -10.42 -7.14
C PRO A 45 -11.93 -11.87 -6.64
N THR A 46 -12.51 -12.75 -7.47
CA THR A 46 -12.68 -14.17 -7.22
C THR A 46 -11.47 -15.02 -7.65
N CYS A 47 -10.39 -14.40 -8.12
CA CYS A 47 -9.16 -15.08 -8.50
C CYS A 47 -8.69 -16.05 -7.39
N THR A 48 -8.23 -17.22 -7.82
CA THR A 48 -7.79 -18.32 -6.92
C THR A 48 -6.31 -18.68 -7.13
N LEU A 49 -5.59 -17.86 -7.90
CA LEU A 49 -4.20 -18.09 -8.21
C LEU A 49 -3.31 -17.62 -7.06
N PHE A 50 -2.37 -18.47 -6.70
CA PHE A 50 -1.29 -18.15 -5.81
C PHE A 50 0.05 -18.46 -6.48
N LYS A 51 1.09 -17.73 -6.07
CA LYS A 51 2.47 -17.99 -6.45
C LYS A 51 3.23 -18.47 -5.20
N LEU A 52 4.07 -19.48 -5.37
CA LEU A 52 5.00 -19.94 -4.34
C LEU A 52 6.36 -19.31 -4.63
N GLU A 53 6.87 -18.52 -3.70
CA GLU A 53 8.17 -17.88 -3.80
C GLU A 53 9.13 -18.46 -2.75
N PRO A 54 10.39 -18.78 -3.07
CA PRO A 54 11.36 -19.22 -2.07
C PRO A 54 11.58 -18.16 -0.97
N SER A 55 11.65 -18.57 0.29
CA SER A 55 11.75 -17.64 1.43
C SER A 55 13.18 -17.22 1.81
N GLY A 56 14.22 -17.86 1.27
CA GLY A 56 15.62 -17.66 1.66
C GLY A 56 16.58 -17.30 0.51
N LYS A 57 17.67 -16.61 0.84
CA LYS A 57 18.82 -16.34 -0.05
C LYS A 57 19.90 -17.44 0.00
N GLU A 58 19.76 -18.40 0.91
CA GLU A 58 20.73 -19.47 1.15
C GLU A 58 20.22 -20.83 0.67
N TYR A 59 21.15 -21.64 0.17
CA TYR A 59 20.91 -22.93 -0.50
C TYR A 59 20.22 -23.99 0.39
N HIS A 60 20.12 -23.77 1.70
CA HIS A 60 19.55 -24.71 2.67
C HIS A 60 18.11 -24.39 3.12
N ASP A 61 17.48 -23.31 2.63
CA ASP A 61 16.12 -22.89 3.03
C ASP A 61 15.03 -23.25 1.99
N ASN A 62 15.32 -24.20 1.10
CA ASN A 62 14.46 -24.57 -0.05
C ASN A 62 13.08 -25.14 0.34
N ASP A 63 12.89 -25.53 1.59
CA ASP A 63 11.61 -26.07 2.09
C ASP A 63 10.65 -24.98 2.57
N LYS A 64 11.10 -23.72 2.65
CA LYS A 64 10.26 -22.59 3.05
C LYS A 64 9.82 -21.79 1.84
N VAL A 65 8.50 -21.73 1.66
CA VAL A 65 7.87 -20.92 0.61
C VAL A 65 7.04 -19.81 1.22
N ARG A 66 7.10 -18.64 0.59
CA ARG A 66 6.16 -17.54 0.74
C ARG A 66 5.03 -17.76 -0.24
N LEU A 67 3.81 -17.59 0.25
CA LEU A 67 2.62 -17.70 -0.58
C LEU A 67 2.17 -16.30 -0.97
N VAL A 68 2.00 -16.02 -2.26
CA VAL A 68 1.53 -14.73 -2.77
C VAL A 68 0.18 -14.91 -3.45
N HIS A 69 -0.82 -14.13 -3.08
CA HIS A 69 -2.09 -14.07 -3.78
C HIS A 69 -1.95 -13.22 -5.05
N VAL A 70 -2.09 -13.86 -6.22
CA VAL A 70 -1.69 -13.28 -7.52
C VAL A 70 -2.49 -12.02 -7.88
N GLN A 71 -3.79 -12.00 -7.60
CA GLN A 71 -4.64 -10.85 -7.94
C GLN A 71 -4.28 -9.60 -7.14
N SER A 72 -3.93 -9.73 -5.86
CA SER A 72 -3.58 -8.58 -5.02
C SER A 72 -2.08 -8.30 -4.97
N GLY A 73 -1.24 -9.24 -5.39
CA GLY A 73 0.22 -9.17 -5.23
C GLY A 73 0.65 -9.12 -3.77
N LEU A 74 -0.13 -9.70 -2.85
CA LEU A 74 0.11 -9.64 -1.40
C LEU A 74 0.47 -11.03 -0.87
N TYR A 75 1.31 -11.07 0.15
CA TYR A 75 1.74 -12.29 0.82
C TYR A 75 0.65 -12.83 1.73
N VAL A 76 0.51 -14.14 1.80
CA VAL A 76 -0.44 -14.83 2.65
C VAL A 76 0.29 -15.32 3.89
N ARG A 77 -0.22 -14.94 5.08
CA ARG A 77 0.28 -15.42 6.36
C ARG A 77 -0.85 -15.58 7.37
N PRO A 78 -0.63 -16.29 8.49
CA PRO A 78 -1.50 -16.19 9.65
C PRO A 78 -1.51 -14.74 10.18
N ILE A 79 -2.68 -14.17 10.38
CA ILE A 79 -2.89 -12.85 10.98
C ILE A 79 -3.97 -12.94 12.09
N THR A 80 -3.88 -12.02 13.04
CA THR A 80 -4.85 -11.90 14.14
C THR A 80 -5.55 -10.54 14.05
N GLU A 81 -6.89 -10.53 14.03
CA GLU A 81 -7.69 -9.32 13.98
C GLU A 81 -9.02 -9.50 14.75
N GLY A 82 -9.22 -8.67 15.77
CA GLY A 82 -10.39 -8.74 16.64
C GLY A 82 -10.49 -10.10 17.34
N LYS A 83 -11.59 -10.81 17.11
CA LYS A 83 -11.84 -12.16 17.67
C LYS A 83 -11.23 -13.31 16.84
N PHE A 84 -10.60 -13.00 15.71
CA PHE A 84 -10.06 -14.00 14.80
C PHE A 84 -8.56 -14.10 15.01
N GLU A 85 -8.11 -15.18 15.64
CA GLU A 85 -6.70 -15.43 15.91
C GLU A 85 -6.10 -16.40 14.89
N SER A 86 -4.91 -16.10 14.40
CA SER A 86 -4.12 -16.98 13.51
C SER A 86 -4.86 -17.45 12.24
N CYS A 87 -5.71 -16.60 11.67
CA CYS A 87 -6.43 -16.90 10.43
C CYS A 87 -5.58 -16.51 9.21
N LEU A 88 -5.70 -17.25 8.10
CA LEU A 88 -4.95 -16.89 6.87
C LEU A 88 -5.48 -15.57 6.30
N GLY A 89 -4.58 -14.62 6.06
CA GLY A 89 -4.91 -13.37 5.40
C GLY A 89 -3.76 -12.83 4.57
N VAL A 90 -4.08 -11.87 3.70
CA VAL A 90 -3.12 -11.18 2.83
C VAL A 90 -2.51 -9.98 3.52
N VAL A 91 -1.21 -9.79 3.36
CA VAL A 91 -0.40 -8.69 3.90
C VAL A 91 0.67 -8.25 2.89
N THR A 92 1.19 -7.05 3.04
CA THR A 92 2.41 -6.62 2.35
C THR A 92 3.63 -7.37 2.91
N GLU A 93 4.64 -7.66 2.08
CA GLU A 93 5.86 -8.38 2.52
C GLU A 93 6.60 -7.64 3.64
N GLU A 94 7.18 -8.37 4.59
CA GLU A 94 7.96 -7.80 5.70
C GLU A 94 9.40 -7.41 5.31
N ASN A 95 9.82 -7.57 4.05
CA ASN A 95 11.22 -7.35 3.63
C ASN A 95 11.48 -6.20 2.65
N SER A 96 10.53 -5.30 2.43
CA SER A 96 10.85 -3.95 1.95
C SER A 96 10.03 -2.90 2.67
N LEU A 97 10.70 -2.25 3.63
CA LEU A 97 10.33 -1.03 4.36
C LEU A 97 9.19 -1.21 5.38
N SER A 98 9.59 -1.13 6.65
CA SER A 98 8.73 -0.94 7.83
C SER A 98 7.52 -0.07 7.47
N SER A 99 6.30 -0.59 7.66
CA SER A 99 5.10 0.23 7.46
C SER A 99 5.23 1.52 8.25
N PHE A 100 4.79 2.61 7.65
CA PHE A 100 4.80 3.91 8.28
C PHE A 100 3.39 4.48 8.32
N VAL A 101 3.25 5.49 9.17
CA VAL A 101 2.05 6.34 9.26
C VAL A 101 2.46 7.77 9.00
N LEU A 102 1.56 8.54 8.38
CA LEU A 102 1.70 9.98 8.22
C LEU A 102 0.70 10.67 9.11
N LYS A 103 1.15 11.61 9.91
CA LYS A 103 0.31 12.47 10.74
C LYS A 103 0.46 13.91 10.27
N ALA A 104 -0.64 14.61 9.99
CA ALA A 104 -0.58 16.02 9.61
C ALA A 104 -0.32 16.87 10.85
N ASP A 105 0.64 17.78 10.76
CA ASP A 105 0.99 18.67 11.89
C ASP A 105 -0.13 19.68 12.20
N THR A 106 -0.99 19.98 11.22
CA THR A 106 -1.99 21.04 11.33
C THR A 106 -3.30 20.62 12.00
N ASN A 107 -3.67 19.33 11.94
CA ASN A 107 -4.88 18.83 12.59
C ASN A 107 -4.63 17.65 13.54
N ASP A 108 -3.37 17.22 13.69
CA ASP A 108 -2.95 16.12 14.55
C ASP A 108 -3.71 14.79 14.26
N LYS A 109 -4.11 14.57 13.00
CA LYS A 109 -4.74 13.32 12.55
C LYS A 109 -3.83 12.53 11.63
N TYR A 110 -4.00 11.21 11.64
CA TYR A 110 -3.34 10.30 10.73
C TYR A 110 -4.02 10.33 9.36
N LEU A 111 -3.21 10.27 8.30
CA LEU A 111 -3.68 9.98 6.96
C LEU A 111 -4.28 8.57 6.95
N CYS A 112 -5.56 8.46 6.61
CA CYS A 112 -6.24 7.19 6.49
C CYS A 112 -6.84 7.01 5.10
N TYR A 113 -6.85 5.77 4.65
CA TYR A 113 -7.66 5.32 3.53
C TYR A 113 -9.13 5.34 3.93
N GLN A 114 -9.97 6.01 3.13
CA GLN A 114 -11.41 6.03 3.30
C GLN A 114 -12.12 5.52 2.05
N LEU A 115 -13.12 4.68 2.33
CA LEU A 115 -14.06 4.21 1.33
C LEU A 115 -15.20 5.23 1.21
N ASP A 116 -15.17 6.06 0.18
CA ASP A 116 -16.29 6.96 -0.12
C ASP A 116 -17.24 6.28 -1.10
N VAL A 117 -18.27 5.65 -0.54
CA VAL A 117 -19.28 4.86 -1.26
C VAL A 117 -20.25 5.76 -2.03
N GLU A 118 -20.47 6.99 -1.57
CA GLU A 118 -21.47 7.90 -2.14
C GLU A 118 -20.93 8.64 -3.38
N SER A 119 -19.65 9.03 -3.38
CA SER A 119 -19.06 9.77 -4.50
C SER A 119 -18.58 8.89 -5.66
N GLY A 120 -18.60 7.56 -5.49
CA GLY A 120 -18.03 6.60 -6.44
C GLY A 120 -16.49 6.66 -6.53
N THR A 121 -15.84 7.64 -5.89
CA THR A 121 -14.38 7.74 -5.75
C THR A 121 -13.92 6.94 -4.55
N ASN A 122 -13.76 5.64 -4.80
CA ASN A 122 -13.69 4.57 -3.82
C ASN A 122 -12.37 4.43 -3.02
N GLU A 123 -11.50 5.46 -3.01
CA GLU A 123 -10.07 5.31 -2.66
C GLU A 123 -9.39 6.61 -2.15
N ILE A 124 -10.15 7.47 -1.44
CA ILE A 124 -9.68 8.78 -0.96
C ILE A 124 -8.72 8.61 0.23
N LEU A 125 -7.74 9.50 0.32
CA LEU A 125 -6.83 9.62 1.45
C LEU A 125 -7.12 10.90 2.23
N ARG A 126 -7.47 10.76 3.51
CA ARG A 126 -7.91 11.87 4.37
C ARG A 126 -7.22 11.85 5.72
N PHE A 127 -6.83 13.01 6.23
CA PHE A 127 -6.28 13.16 7.58
C PHE A 127 -7.40 13.27 8.61
N SER A 128 -7.97 12.14 9.02
CA SER A 128 -9.13 12.10 9.94
C SER A 128 -9.04 11.03 11.03
N GLU A 129 -8.11 10.09 10.94
CA GLU A 129 -8.00 8.99 11.93
C GLU A 129 -7.19 9.43 13.16
N GLU A 130 -7.64 9.00 14.34
CA GLU A 130 -6.96 9.24 15.62
C GLU A 130 -6.27 7.99 16.15
N ASN A 131 -6.83 6.82 15.85
CA ASN A 131 -6.32 5.55 16.33
C ASN A 131 -5.04 5.15 15.58
N SER A 132 -3.89 5.25 16.25
CA SER A 132 -2.57 4.87 15.72
C SER A 132 -2.43 3.39 15.36
N ASN A 133 -3.37 2.53 15.79
CA ASN A 133 -3.38 1.11 15.45
C ASN A 133 -4.32 0.77 14.27
N SER A 134 -5.00 1.77 13.71
CA SER A 134 -5.93 1.58 12.59
C SER A 134 -5.24 0.92 11.40
N ARG A 135 -5.90 -0.05 10.76
CA ARG A 135 -5.36 -0.70 9.55
C ARG A 135 -5.36 0.24 8.34
N PHE A 136 -6.19 1.28 8.38
CA PHE A 136 -6.40 2.22 7.28
C PHE A 136 -5.31 3.29 7.17
N ILE A 137 -4.45 3.44 8.19
CA ILE A 137 -3.40 4.49 8.22
C ILE A 137 -2.02 3.98 7.81
N LYS A 138 -1.90 2.69 7.48
CA LYS A 138 -0.61 2.03 7.26
C LYS A 138 -0.22 2.11 5.79
N PHE A 139 0.96 2.64 5.53
CA PHE A 139 1.55 2.73 4.19
C PHE A 139 2.92 2.05 4.17
N THR A 140 3.33 1.62 2.98
CA THR A 140 4.67 1.09 2.72
C THR A 140 5.29 1.87 1.57
N THR A 141 6.61 1.83 1.48
CA THR A 141 7.34 2.42 0.36
C THR A 141 8.02 1.32 -0.46
N GLU A 142 8.05 1.51 -1.78
CA GLU A 142 8.85 0.71 -2.69
C GLU A 142 9.81 1.64 -3.45
N LYS A 143 11.01 1.14 -3.76
CA LYS A 143 12.01 1.91 -4.52
C LYS A 143 11.56 2.10 -5.98
N PRO A 144 11.98 3.18 -6.64
CA PRO A 144 11.80 3.36 -8.08
C PRO A 144 12.47 2.22 -8.86
N ASN A 145 11.95 1.90 -10.04
CA ASN A 145 12.59 1.03 -11.02
C ASN A 145 13.72 1.76 -11.74
N ASN A 146 13.58 3.07 -11.98
CA ASN A 146 14.64 3.85 -12.60
C ASN A 146 15.74 4.18 -11.58
N GLU A 147 16.97 3.73 -11.85
CA GLU A 147 18.16 3.98 -11.03
C GLU A 147 18.45 5.47 -10.84
N ASP A 148 18.10 6.31 -11.82
CA ASP A 148 18.25 7.78 -11.72
C ASP A 148 17.46 8.39 -10.55
N TYR A 149 16.44 7.70 -10.05
CA TYR A 149 15.61 8.13 -8.93
C TYR A 149 15.94 7.42 -7.62
N ALA A 150 16.64 6.29 -7.66
CA ALA A 150 16.88 5.43 -6.49
C ALA A 150 17.66 6.15 -5.37
N ASP A 151 18.63 6.99 -5.74
CA ASP A 151 19.48 7.72 -4.77
C ASP A 151 18.93 9.12 -4.40
N LYS A 152 17.74 9.48 -4.88
CA LYS A 152 17.16 10.83 -4.74
C LYS A 152 15.96 10.90 -3.80
N ASN A 153 15.78 9.90 -2.92
CA ASN A 153 14.65 9.76 -2.00
C ASN A 153 13.28 9.73 -2.69
N TYR A 154 13.22 9.22 -3.92
CA TYR A 154 11.96 8.92 -4.56
C TYR A 154 11.46 7.56 -4.10
N VAL A 155 10.15 7.46 -3.93
CA VAL A 155 9.47 6.23 -3.51
C VAL A 155 8.12 6.14 -4.21
N HIS A 156 7.68 4.91 -4.43
CA HIS A 156 6.26 4.63 -4.58
C HIS A 156 5.67 4.46 -3.18
N ILE A 157 4.54 5.11 -2.91
CA ILE A 157 3.83 4.93 -1.64
C ILE A 157 2.65 4.02 -1.90
N LYS A 158 2.54 2.94 -1.13
CA LYS A 158 1.50 1.93 -1.27
C LYS A 158 0.63 1.90 -0.01
N CYS A 159 -0.68 1.95 -0.19
CA CYS A 159 -1.61 1.76 0.89
C CYS A 159 -1.64 0.28 1.28
N SER A 160 -1.33 -0.01 2.55
CA SER A 160 -1.25 -1.41 3.03
C SER A 160 -2.62 -2.07 3.10
N TYR A 161 -3.70 -1.27 3.12
CA TYR A 161 -5.06 -1.78 3.21
C TYR A 161 -5.56 -2.39 1.90
N ASN A 162 -5.51 -1.65 0.80
CA ASN A 162 -5.99 -2.12 -0.51
C ASN A 162 -4.87 -2.63 -1.42
N GLY A 163 -3.60 -2.38 -1.09
CA GLY A 163 -2.45 -2.78 -1.89
C GLY A 163 -2.18 -1.87 -3.08
N HIS A 164 -2.88 -0.75 -3.22
CA HIS A 164 -2.73 0.17 -4.35
C HIS A 164 -1.76 1.31 -4.03
N TYR A 165 -1.09 1.81 -5.07
CA TYR A 165 -0.19 2.94 -4.99
C TYR A 165 -0.93 4.28 -5.02
N LEU A 166 -0.31 5.26 -4.37
CA LEU A 166 -0.75 6.64 -4.40
C LEU A 166 -0.53 7.21 -5.80
N ARG A 167 -1.56 7.88 -6.33
CA ARG A 167 -1.47 8.70 -7.55
C ARG A 167 -2.50 9.82 -7.52
N ARG A 168 -2.34 10.76 -8.44
CA ARG A 168 -3.38 11.76 -8.72
C ARG A 168 -4.64 11.09 -9.28
N VAL A 169 -5.81 11.68 -9.03
CA VAL A 169 -7.08 11.17 -9.58
C VAL A 169 -7.21 11.35 -11.10
N ASN A 170 -6.79 12.51 -11.63
CA ASN A 170 -6.69 12.83 -13.06
C ASN A 170 -5.92 14.15 -13.27
N GLN A 171 -5.64 14.51 -14.53
CA GLN A 171 -4.91 15.74 -14.91
C GLN A 171 -5.55 17.06 -14.43
N ASN A 172 -6.86 17.09 -14.17
CA ASN A 172 -7.61 18.32 -13.86
C ASN A 172 -7.87 18.50 -12.35
N ARG A 173 -7.83 17.42 -11.57
CA ARG A 173 -8.13 17.44 -10.13
C ARG A 173 -6.88 17.16 -9.33
N ARG A 174 -6.61 17.95 -8.30
CA ARG A 174 -5.37 17.83 -7.50
C ARG A 174 -5.41 16.73 -6.44
N LEU A 175 -6.51 16.01 -6.29
CA LEU A 175 -6.69 14.99 -5.26
C LEU A 175 -5.74 13.79 -5.48
N ILE A 176 -5.17 13.27 -4.40
CA ILE A 176 -4.38 12.04 -4.37
C ILE A 176 -5.25 10.89 -3.83
N LEU A 177 -5.19 9.74 -4.48
CA LEU A 177 -5.93 8.52 -4.15
C LEU A 177 -4.97 7.34 -4.01
N ALA A 178 -5.35 6.31 -3.27
CA ALA A 178 -4.69 5.00 -3.29
C ALA A 178 -5.37 4.09 -4.33
N ALA A 179 -5.09 4.35 -5.62
CA ALA A 179 -5.90 3.86 -6.74
C ALA A 179 -5.11 3.24 -7.89
N ALA A 180 -3.78 3.26 -7.84
CA ALA A 180 -2.96 2.64 -8.88
C ALA A 180 -2.67 1.18 -8.52
N ILE A 181 -3.04 0.25 -9.42
CA ILE A 181 -2.73 -1.17 -9.25
C ILE A 181 -1.23 -1.40 -9.43
N ASP A 182 -0.62 -0.74 -10.41
CA ASP A 182 0.79 -0.86 -10.76
C ASP A 182 1.57 0.43 -10.53
N ARG A 183 2.89 0.31 -10.43
CA ARG A 183 3.81 1.45 -10.36
C ARG A 183 3.89 2.17 -11.71
N ASN A 184 3.97 3.50 -11.70
CA ASN A 184 4.08 4.31 -12.90
C ASN A 184 5.07 5.47 -12.66
N GLU A 185 6.15 5.50 -13.43
CA GLU A 185 7.23 6.49 -13.30
C GLU A 185 7.24 7.48 -14.47
N ASN A 186 6.25 7.42 -15.35
CA ASN A 186 6.17 8.30 -16.51
C ASN A 186 5.82 9.73 -16.08
N ILE A 187 6.77 10.65 -16.26
CA ILE A 187 6.65 12.06 -15.91
C ILE A 187 5.74 12.86 -16.86
N ASP A 188 5.32 12.27 -17.98
CA ASP A 188 4.32 12.89 -18.87
C ASP A 188 2.90 12.43 -18.51
N ASN A 189 2.74 11.47 -17.60
CA ASN A 189 1.46 10.91 -17.21
C ASN A 189 1.09 11.28 -15.77
N TRP A 190 -0.08 11.89 -15.57
CA TRP A 190 -0.62 12.25 -14.26
C TRP A 190 -0.84 11.04 -13.34
N GLU A 191 -0.90 9.82 -13.89
CA GLU A 191 -0.96 8.56 -13.13
C GLU A 191 0.37 8.17 -12.48
N CYS A 192 1.41 8.99 -12.60
CA CYS A 192 2.68 8.81 -11.90
C CYS A 192 2.45 8.50 -10.41
N THR A 193 3.16 7.51 -9.90
CA THR A 193 3.06 7.05 -8.51
C THR A 193 4.30 7.37 -7.68
N LEU A 194 5.24 8.15 -8.25
CA LEU A 194 6.47 8.55 -7.55
C LEU A 194 6.29 9.83 -6.76
N PHE A 195 6.77 9.78 -5.52
CA PHE A 195 6.86 10.91 -4.61
C PHE A 195 8.30 11.03 -4.11
N LYS A 196 8.83 12.24 -4.06
CA LYS A 196 10.06 12.55 -3.34
C LYS A 196 9.73 12.81 -1.88
N ILE A 197 10.50 12.22 -0.97
CA ILE A 197 10.47 12.57 0.45
C ILE A 197 11.55 13.63 0.71
N GLU A 198 11.13 14.78 1.21
CA GLU A 198 12.01 15.89 1.62
C GLU A 198 11.91 16.07 3.14
N SER A 199 13.02 15.97 3.87
CA SER A 199 13.04 16.15 5.32
C SER A 199 12.78 17.62 5.72
N VAL A 200 12.07 17.82 6.83
CA VAL A 200 11.79 19.15 7.39
C VAL A 200 12.45 19.29 8.76
N GLY A 201 13.26 20.34 8.92
CA GLY A 201 14.00 20.62 10.16
C GLY A 201 15.44 20.11 10.14
N ASN A 202 16.16 20.36 11.23
CA ASN A 202 17.53 19.87 11.38
C ASN A 202 17.52 18.35 11.64
N PRO A 203 18.53 17.60 11.15
CA PRO A 203 18.68 16.19 11.49
C PRO A 203 18.78 16.07 13.01
N ASP A 204 17.83 15.38 13.62
CA ASP A 204 17.71 15.31 15.07
C ASP A 204 18.68 14.23 15.61
N GLY A 205 19.98 14.34 15.27
CA GLY A 205 21.09 13.45 15.65
C GLY A 205 20.98 11.97 15.28
N SER A 206 19.78 11.52 14.94
CA SER A 206 19.39 10.22 14.43
C SER A 206 19.07 10.43 12.95
N ASP A 207 19.62 9.63 12.06
CA ASP A 207 19.36 9.66 10.61
C ASP A 207 17.89 9.33 10.24
N ARG A 208 16.95 9.48 11.18
CA ARG A 208 15.53 9.22 11.03
C ARG A 208 14.83 10.49 10.61
N ILE A 209 14.19 10.45 9.44
CA ILE A 209 13.24 11.47 9.01
C ILE A 209 12.02 11.36 9.91
N THR A 210 11.85 12.32 10.83
CA THR A 210 10.69 12.40 11.72
C THR A 210 9.61 13.32 11.16
N ARG A 211 10.00 14.32 10.36
CA ARG A 211 9.08 15.24 9.66
C ARG A 211 9.50 15.38 8.21
N CYS A 212 8.53 15.36 7.31
CA CYS A 212 8.78 15.40 5.87
C CYS A 212 7.70 16.15 5.09
N ARG A 213 8.07 16.54 3.86
CA ARG A 213 7.17 16.89 2.77
C ARG A 213 7.20 15.79 1.71
N LEU A 214 6.09 15.62 1.01
CA LEU A 214 6.00 14.75 -0.15
C LEU A 214 5.84 15.60 -1.41
N ILE A 215 6.62 15.31 -2.44
CA ILE A 215 6.59 16.04 -3.72
C ILE A 215 6.25 15.04 -4.82
N HIS A 216 5.12 15.21 -5.49
CA HIS A 216 4.73 14.34 -6.60
C HIS A 216 5.63 14.57 -7.81
N LEU A 217 6.32 13.53 -8.29
CA LEU A 217 7.37 13.64 -9.30
C LEU A 217 6.86 14.32 -10.58
N GLN A 218 5.76 13.82 -11.14
CA GLN A 218 5.25 14.30 -12.43
C GLN A 218 4.89 15.80 -12.41
N SER A 219 4.26 16.27 -11.34
CA SER A 219 3.81 17.66 -11.27
C SER A 219 4.84 18.61 -10.65
N GLY A 220 5.83 18.08 -9.92
CA GLY A 220 6.74 18.86 -9.09
C GLY A 220 6.02 19.68 -8.01
N LEU A 221 4.86 19.20 -7.56
CA LEU A 221 4.02 19.90 -6.57
C LEU A 221 4.13 19.19 -5.24
N TYR A 222 4.21 19.99 -4.18
CA TYR A 222 4.07 19.51 -2.81
C TYR A 222 2.66 18.95 -2.60
N THR A 223 2.55 17.85 -1.87
CA THR A 223 1.25 17.42 -1.35
C THR A 223 0.85 18.34 -0.20
N MET A 224 -0.44 18.51 0.03
CA MET A 224 -0.97 19.26 1.17
C MET A 224 -2.30 18.69 1.64
N ILE A 225 -2.68 19.03 2.86
CA ILE A 225 -4.03 18.85 3.38
C ILE A 225 -4.94 20.00 2.89
N ASN A 226 -6.06 19.68 2.24
CA ASN A 226 -7.04 20.68 1.79
C ASN A 226 -8.08 21.01 2.88
N GLY A 227 -9.03 21.90 2.57
CA GLY A 227 -10.11 22.27 3.51
C GLY A 227 -11.07 21.14 3.90
N ASN A 228 -11.10 20.03 3.16
CA ASN A 228 -11.84 18.81 3.50
C ASN A 228 -10.95 17.77 4.20
N PHE A 229 -9.73 18.15 4.57
CA PHE A 229 -8.70 17.29 5.12
C PHE A 229 -8.18 16.18 4.18
N ASP A 230 -8.50 16.26 2.89
CA ASP A 230 -8.00 15.31 1.90
C ASP A 230 -6.55 15.61 1.52
N LEU A 231 -5.78 14.56 1.21
CA LEU A 231 -4.47 14.69 0.60
C LEU A 231 -4.61 15.12 -0.86
N CYS A 232 -4.04 16.26 -1.22
CA CYS A 232 -4.04 16.76 -2.58
C CYS A 232 -2.70 17.40 -2.96
N LEU A 233 -2.55 17.83 -4.21
CA LEU A 233 -1.42 18.63 -4.67
C LEU A 233 -1.66 20.11 -4.38
N GLY A 234 -0.64 20.77 -3.85
CA GLY A 234 -0.60 22.19 -3.52
C GLY A 234 0.21 23.00 -4.54
N GLY A 235 1.20 23.74 -4.04
CA GLY A 235 2.08 24.61 -4.82
C GLY A 235 3.42 23.96 -5.20
N LYS A 236 4.25 24.73 -5.93
CA LYS A 236 5.64 24.36 -6.26
C LYS A 236 6.65 24.71 -5.16
N THR A 237 6.19 25.38 -4.12
CA THR A 237 6.98 25.79 -2.96
C THR A 237 6.29 25.31 -1.69
N PRO A 238 7.03 25.18 -0.58
CA PRO A 238 6.45 24.85 0.71
C PRO A 238 5.25 25.74 1.06
N HIS A 239 4.22 25.15 1.67
CA HIS A 239 3.04 25.90 2.07
C HIS A 239 3.38 26.78 3.30
N PRO A 240 3.02 28.07 3.31
CA PRO A 240 3.36 28.98 4.42
C PRO A 240 2.83 28.49 5.77
N ASP A 241 1.62 27.93 5.77
CA ASP A 241 0.97 27.38 6.98
C ASP A 241 1.34 25.92 7.26
N ASN A 242 2.37 25.38 6.60
CA ASN A 242 2.84 23.99 6.75
C ASN A 242 1.76 22.90 6.51
N LEU A 243 0.76 23.18 5.66
CA LEU A 243 -0.25 22.19 5.25
C LEU A 243 0.35 21.00 4.47
N ASP A 244 1.62 21.09 4.09
CA ASP A 244 2.43 20.14 3.35
C ASP A 244 3.43 19.37 4.23
N VAL A 245 3.43 19.59 5.55
CA VAL A 245 4.35 18.95 6.49
C VAL A 245 3.65 17.84 7.26
N TYR A 246 4.30 16.68 7.32
CA TYR A 246 3.81 15.50 7.98
C TYR A 246 4.86 14.94 8.94
N THR A 247 4.41 14.45 10.08
CA THR A 247 5.21 13.58 10.93
C THR A 247 5.20 12.16 10.35
N LEU A 248 6.39 11.61 10.13
CA LEU A 248 6.64 10.27 9.61
C LEU A 248 7.09 9.36 10.75
N SER A 249 6.31 8.32 11.05
CA SER A 249 6.65 7.36 12.10
C SER A 249 6.67 5.94 11.53
N SER A 250 7.80 5.25 11.67
CA SER A 250 7.87 3.80 11.44
C SER A 250 7.09 3.08 12.52
N LEU A 251 6.19 2.18 12.14
CA LEU A 251 5.53 1.31 13.12
C LEU A 251 6.51 0.22 13.57
N PRO A 252 6.62 -0.05 14.88
CA PRO A 252 7.36 -1.22 15.35
C PRO A 252 6.73 -2.48 14.75
N LEU A 253 7.58 -3.41 14.31
CA LEU A 253 7.15 -4.76 13.96
C LEU A 253 6.43 -5.32 15.19
N SER A 254 5.15 -5.67 15.05
CA SER A 254 4.40 -6.35 16.10
C SER A 254 5.11 -7.67 16.38
N SER A 255 5.74 -7.78 17.54
CA SER A 255 6.40 -8.97 18.08
C SER A 255 5.43 -10.12 18.29
#